data_AF-U6L623-F1
#
_entry.id   AF-U6L623-F1
#
_cell.length_a   1.000
_cell.length_b   1.000
_cell.length_c   1.000
_cell.angle_alpha   90.00
_cell.angle_beta   90.00
_cell.angle_gamma   90.00
#
_symmetry.space_group_name_H-M   'P 1'
#
loop_
_entity.id
_entity.type
_entity.pdbx_description
1 polymer ?
#
loop_
_entity_poly.entity_id
_entity_poly.type
_entity_poly.pdbx_seq_one_letter_code
_entity_poly.pdbx_strand_id
1 'polypeptide(L)'
;IQRANDTQYGLGAGVFTSSIALADYFVSRLHAGTVWVNTYLSGDVGIPFGGYKASGYGREGGEEGLLPYLETKTVVTNIEL
;
A
#
# COMPACT_ATOMS: atom_id res chain seq x y z
N ILE A 1 3.16 16.99 7.19
CA ILE A 1 3.23 16.37 5.84
C ILE A 1 4.61 16.51 5.23
N GLN A 2 5.05 17.70 4.83
CA GLN A 2 6.33 17.88 4.12
C GLN A 2 7.50 17.20 4.84
N ARG A 3 7.70 17.49 6.13
CA ARG A 3 8.74 16.84 6.97
C ARG A 3 8.61 15.32 7.08
N ALA A 4 7.40 14.78 7.07
CA ALA A 4 7.18 13.33 7.15
C ALA A 4 7.51 12.64 5.82
N ASN A 5 7.28 13.32 4.70
CA ASN A 5 7.59 12.83 3.36
C ASN A 5 9.05 13.12 2.94
N ASP A 6 9.75 14.03 3.63
CA ASP A 6 11.14 14.42 3.39
C ASP A 6 12.13 13.38 3.93
N THR A 7 12.06 12.20 3.31
CA THR A 7 12.89 11.04 3.58
C THR A 7 12.95 10.19 2.31
N GLN A 8 14.04 9.45 2.14
CA GLN A 8 14.18 8.47 1.06
C GLN A 8 13.27 7.24 1.24
N TYR A 9 12.69 7.07 2.43
CA TYR A 9 11.89 5.90 2.81
C TYR A 9 10.38 6.20 2.79
N GLY A 10 9.58 5.14 2.90
CA GLY A 10 8.12 5.22 2.90
C GLY A 10 7.46 3.86 3.19
N LEU A 11 7.91 3.13 4.22
CA LEU A 11 7.35 1.81 4.54
C LEU A 11 5.96 1.93 5.19
N GLY A 12 5.88 2.63 6.31
CA GLY A 12 4.63 2.87 7.03
C GLY A 12 4.62 4.22 7.73
N ALA A 13 3.43 4.71 8.07
CA ALA A 13 3.23 5.97 8.79
C ALA A 13 2.05 5.86 9.76
N GLY A 14 2.04 6.70 10.80
CA GLY A 14 0.98 6.75 11.80
C GLY A 14 0.40 8.15 11.93
N VAL A 15 -0.92 8.24 12.07
CA VAL A 15 -1.65 9.48 12.30
C VAL A 15 -2.46 9.31 13.58
N PHE A 16 -2.18 10.13 14.60
CA PHE A 16 -2.94 10.13 15.85
C PHE A 16 -3.72 11.44 15.95
N THR A 17 -5.04 11.35 15.86
CA THR A 17 -5.94 12.51 15.87
C THR A 17 -7.36 12.09 16.25
N SER A 18 -8.10 12.98 16.90
CA SER A 18 -9.54 12.82 17.15
C SER A 18 -10.41 13.35 16.01
N SER A 19 -9.83 14.02 15.00
CA SER A 19 -10.56 14.60 13.87
C SER A 19 -10.46 13.70 12.64
N ILE A 20 -11.61 13.21 12.16
CA ILE A 20 -11.69 12.41 10.94
C ILE A 20 -11.23 13.20 9.71
N ALA A 21 -11.59 14.49 9.63
CA ALA A 21 -11.14 15.36 8.54
C ALA A 21 -9.61 15.52 8.50
N LEU A 22 -8.96 15.59 9.68
CA LEU A 22 -7.50 15.59 9.73
C LEU A 22 -6.95 14.22 9.34
N ALA A 23 -7.52 13.11 9.84
CA ALA A 23 -7.10 11.77 9.46
C ALA A 23 -7.10 11.61 7.93
N ASP A 24 -8.21 11.92 7.26
CA ASP A 24 -8.36 11.85 5.80
C ASP A 24 -7.38 12.79 5.07
N TYR A 25 -7.16 13.99 5.62
CA TYR A 25 -6.16 14.92 5.09
C TYR A 25 -4.74 14.34 5.12
N PHE A 26 -4.37 13.67 6.22
CA PHE A 26 -3.04 13.09 6.38
C PHE A 26 -2.85 11.81 5.58
N VAL A 27 -3.79 10.85 5.65
CA VAL A 27 -3.67 9.55 4.94
C VAL A 27 -3.54 9.74 3.42
N SER A 28 -4.25 10.71 2.85
CA SER A 28 -4.18 11.01 1.41
C SER A 28 -2.88 11.68 0.95
N ARG A 29 -2.04 12.15 1.89
CA ARG A 29 -0.83 12.95 1.58
C ARG A 29 0.47 12.33 2.07
N LEU A 30 0.41 11.30 2.92
CA LEU A 30 1.60 10.58 3.37
C LEU A 30 2.08 9.63 2.28
N HIS A 31 3.37 9.69 1.95
CA HIS A 31 3.97 8.78 0.97
C HIS A 31 4.52 7.54 1.69
N ALA A 32 3.60 6.67 2.12
CA ALA A 32 3.91 5.45 2.84
C ALA A 32 3.05 4.27 2.38
N GLY A 33 3.59 3.06 2.48
CA GLY A 33 2.94 1.80 2.13
C GLY A 33 1.65 1.55 2.87
N THR A 34 1.72 1.67 4.19
CA THR A 34 0.60 1.52 5.12
C THR A 34 0.52 2.76 6.00
N VAL A 35 -0.68 3.31 6.15
CA VAL A 35 -0.93 4.40 7.09
C VAL A 35 -1.93 3.95 8.15
N TRP A 36 -1.51 3.95 9.41
CA TRP A 36 -2.37 3.62 10.55
C TRP A 36 -2.95 4.89 11.17
N VAL A 37 -4.25 4.89 11.46
CA VAL A 37 -4.93 5.98 12.15
C VAL A 37 -5.32 5.52 13.55
N ASN A 38 -4.83 6.21 14.59
CA ASN A 38 -5.08 5.90 16.00
C ASN A 38 -4.70 4.47 16.45
N THR A 39 -3.77 3.85 15.72
CA THR A 39 -3.16 2.55 16.00
C THR A 39 -1.77 2.52 15.37
N TYR A 40 -0.98 1.49 15.64
CA TYR A 40 0.30 1.27 14.98
C TYR A 40 0.64 -0.22 14.92
N LEU A 41 1.15 -0.68 13.77
CA LEU A 41 1.48 -2.09 13.52
C LEU A 41 0.31 -3.09 13.67
N SER A 42 -0.93 -2.59 13.72
CA SER A 42 -2.10 -3.46 13.61
C SER A 42 -2.30 -3.88 12.15
N GLY A 43 -2.50 -5.18 11.91
CA GLY A 43 -2.70 -5.73 10.59
C GLY A 43 -3.12 -7.19 10.64
N ASP A 44 -3.32 -7.76 9.45
CA ASP A 44 -3.68 -9.16 9.21
C ASP A 44 -2.99 -9.63 7.92
N VAL A 45 -2.88 -10.96 7.74
CA VAL A 45 -2.28 -11.58 6.55
C VAL A 45 -3.01 -11.24 5.24
N GLY A 46 -4.29 -10.90 5.31
CA GLY A 46 -5.11 -10.49 4.17
C GLY A 46 -4.92 -9.04 3.74
N ILE A 47 -4.11 -8.24 4.45
CA ILE A 47 -3.87 -6.82 4.11
C ILE A 47 -2.54 -6.69 3.37
N PRO A 48 -2.49 -6.01 2.21
CA PRO A 48 -1.24 -5.79 1.50
C PRO A 48 -0.29 -4.88 2.29
N PHE A 49 0.97 -5.27 2.34
CA PHE A 49 2.06 -4.54 2.99
C PHE A 49 3.23 -4.36 2.03
N GLY A 50 3.89 -3.20 2.08
CA GLY A 50 5.06 -2.91 1.25
C GLY A 50 5.28 -1.43 1.06
N GLY A 51 6.52 -1.02 0.84
CA GLY A 51 6.92 0.38 0.92
C GLY A 51 6.74 1.20 -0.36
N TYR A 52 6.93 2.51 -0.18
CA TYR A 52 7.20 3.47 -1.24
C TYR A 52 8.70 3.77 -1.28
N LYS A 53 9.17 4.34 -2.41
CA LYS A 53 10.55 4.82 -2.58
C LYS A 53 11.58 3.71 -2.29
N ALA A 54 12.62 4.01 -1.51
CA ALA A 54 13.65 3.03 -1.15
C ALA A 54 13.15 1.97 -0.15
N SER A 55 11.90 2.03 0.32
CA SER A 55 11.34 1.02 1.24
C SER A 55 10.77 -0.22 0.55
N GLY A 56 10.85 -0.31 -0.78
CA GLY A 56 10.57 -1.55 -1.51
C GLY A 56 9.80 -1.35 -2.81
N TYR A 57 9.61 -2.47 -3.51
CA TYR A 57 8.83 -2.58 -4.75
C TYR A 57 7.79 -3.68 -4.59
N GLY A 58 6.60 -3.47 -5.14
CA GLY A 58 5.48 -4.42 -5.00
C GLY A 58 4.82 -4.40 -3.62
N ARG A 59 4.05 -5.44 -3.33
CA ARG A 59 3.34 -5.67 -2.06
C ARG A 59 3.42 -7.16 -1.71
N GLU A 60 3.30 -7.47 -0.43
CA GLU A 60 3.17 -8.80 0.15
C GLU A 60 1.90 -8.88 0.97
N GLY A 61 1.34 -10.09 1.17
CA GLY A 61 0.04 -10.26 1.82
C GLY A 61 -1.13 -9.80 0.95
N GLY A 62 -2.36 -10.11 1.38
CA GLY A 62 -3.57 -9.84 0.59
C GLY A 62 -3.56 -10.47 -0.80
N GLU A 63 -4.41 -9.96 -1.69
CA GLU A 63 -4.47 -10.39 -3.09
C GLU A 63 -3.26 -9.88 -3.88
N GLU A 64 -2.81 -8.66 -3.58
CA GLU A 64 -1.69 -8.00 -4.26
C GLU A 64 -0.38 -8.76 -4.08
N GLY A 65 -0.20 -9.40 -2.91
CA GLY A 65 0.96 -10.24 -2.63
C GLY A 65 1.03 -11.51 -3.47
N LEU A 66 -0.07 -11.94 -4.09
CA LEU A 66 -0.07 -13.08 -4.99
C LEU A 66 0.41 -12.72 -6.40
N LEU A 67 0.18 -11.47 -6.84
CA LEU A 67 0.43 -11.02 -8.21
C LEU A 67 1.86 -11.28 -8.71
N PRO A 68 2.94 -11.09 -7.92
CA PRO A 68 4.30 -11.40 -8.37
C PRO A 68 4.56 -12.87 -8.65
N TYR A 69 3.69 -13.78 -8.18
CA TYR A 69 3.80 -15.23 -8.36
C TYR A 69 2.88 -15.77 -9.46
N LEU A 70 2.08 -14.91 -10.11
CA LEU A 70 1.17 -15.31 -11.17
C LEU A 70 1.80 -15.07 -12.55
N GLU A 71 1.55 -15.99 -13.47
CA GLU A 71 1.95 -15.85 -14.87
C GLU A 71 0.73 -15.56 -15.74
N THR A 72 0.73 -14.41 -16.41
CA THR A 72 -0.39 -14.01 -17.28
C THR A 72 -0.26 -14.68 -18.64
N LYS A 73 -1.25 -15.49 -19.03
CA LYS A 73 -1.35 -16.10 -20.36
C LYS A 73 -2.51 -15.48 -21.14
N THR A 74 -2.21 -14.95 -22.33
CA THR A 74 -3.22 -14.50 -23.28
C THR A 74 -3.43 -15.57 -24.35
N VAL A 75 -4.70 -15.95 -24.59
CA VAL A 75 -5.08 -16.90 -25.65
C VAL A 75 -6.10 -16.23 -26.56
N VAL A 76 -5.82 -16.21 -27.86
CA VAL A 76 -6.74 -15.73 -28.90
C VAL A 76 -7.00 -16.88 -29.83
N THR A 77 -8.26 -17.29 -29.93
CA THR A 77 -8.69 -18.39 -30.79
C THR A 77 -9.67 -17.86 -31.83
N ASN A 78 -9.34 -18.01 -33.10
CA ASN A 78 -10.32 -17.84 -34.18
C ASN A 78 -11.06 -19.17 -34.36
N ILE A 79 -12.38 -19.14 -34.29
CA ILE A 79 -13.25 -20.26 -34.63
C ILE A 79 -14.07 -19.85 -35.86
N GLU A 80 -13.69 -20.35 -37.04
CA GLU A 80 -14.55 -20.31 -38.22
C GLU A 80 -15.57 -21.45 -38.09
N LEU A 81 -16.86 -21.11 -38.09
CA LEU A 81 -17.98 -22.06 -38.17
C LEU A 81 -18.34 -22.34 -39.63
#